data_AF-A0A7Y8K6X5-F1
#
_entry.id   AF-A0A7Y8K6X5-F1
#
_cell.length_a   1.000
_cell.length_b   1.000
_cell.length_c   1.000
_cell.angle_alpha   90.00
_cell.angle_beta   90.00
_cell.angle_gamma   90.00
#
_symmetry.space_group_name_H-M   'P 1'
#
loop_
_entity.id
_entity.type
_entity.pdbx_description
1 polymer ?
#
loop_
_entity_poly.entity_id
_entity_poly.type
_entity_poly.pdbx_seq_one_letter_code
_entity_poly.pdbx_strand_id
1 'polypeptide(L)'
;MSQSLSSTNGRINLEQQRKRAKELLLRLKNADAAATPTLSDAQWLIAKELGFPSWPKLKAHVDAVDFAARHPGFEASDEARTTHWRCGNDIAHSLGVAGFKGHFRMLIDPLCMGPVQDLPAEHYQAVRSRYISQVFAMDEAEVARRHADEYTHLEQLGSSGHSVLWCEADAYDQLFLMRALAGLEHLPEKLELIEVDRIPGVQRFIGIGQLAPEVLAWLWPQRRPVDESMLQLARQAWSAYCASSPLKLAELARTHHPSLPFLAPALRRQLQELPGTRDGLSLTERLSLHYVAEAGPVPFGRVYAELMGKREPLPYLGDMMFHALMRPLIDGENPLLIESEAQLPWPQRVLALTALGRQVLNEKAYWPDHTTAERWVGGVCLRPRHSHWTIDEHGMPLWRD
;
A
#
# COMPACT_ATOMS: atom_id res chain seq x y z
N MET A 1 24.14 21.56 -7.39
CA MET A 1 23.50 20.67 -6.40
C MET A 1 22.00 20.94 -6.42
N SER A 2 21.27 20.12 -7.18
CA SER A 2 19.82 20.23 -7.37
C SER A 2 19.12 19.51 -6.22
N GLN A 3 18.67 20.25 -5.21
CA GLN A 3 17.70 19.72 -4.25
C GLN A 3 16.31 19.85 -4.88
N SER A 4 15.89 18.77 -5.54
CA SER A 4 14.47 18.46 -5.73
C SER A 4 13.88 18.21 -4.34
N LEU A 5 13.41 19.27 -3.67
CA LEU A 5 12.60 19.14 -2.46
C LEU A 5 11.14 19.00 -2.91
N SER A 6 10.84 17.81 -3.41
CA SER A 6 9.47 17.29 -3.51
C SER A 6 8.81 17.43 -2.14
N SER A 7 7.61 18.01 -2.04
CA SER A 7 6.86 17.94 -0.77
C SER A 7 6.43 16.48 -0.61
N THR A 8 7.06 15.77 0.32
CA THR A 8 6.77 14.36 0.56
C THR A 8 5.52 14.15 1.41
N ASN A 9 5.12 15.16 2.18
CA ASN A 9 4.08 15.04 3.22
C ASN A 9 2.79 15.82 2.91
N GLY A 10 2.66 16.40 1.72
CA GLY A 10 1.47 17.12 1.25
C GLY A 10 1.29 18.52 1.85
N ARG A 11 2.06 18.91 2.86
CA ARG A 11 2.04 20.30 3.35
C ARG A 11 2.89 21.16 2.43
N ILE A 12 2.27 22.16 1.81
CA ILE A 12 2.92 23.09 0.88
C ILE A 12 3.13 24.43 1.57
N ASN A 13 4.39 24.88 1.66
CA ASN A 13 4.71 26.23 2.13
C ASN A 13 4.58 27.25 0.98
N LEU A 14 3.50 28.04 0.99
CA LEU A 14 3.22 28.99 -0.08
C LEU A 14 4.28 30.10 -0.20
N GLU A 15 4.86 30.58 0.90
CA GLU A 15 5.92 31.60 0.89
C GLU A 15 7.19 31.08 0.21
N GLN A 16 7.57 29.84 0.53
CA GLN A 16 8.67 29.15 -0.12
C GLN A 16 8.40 29.00 -1.62
N GLN A 17 7.19 28.61 -2.03
CA GLN A 17 6.85 28.49 -3.45
C GLN A 17 6.86 29.85 -4.17
N ARG A 18 6.47 30.95 -3.49
CA ARG A 18 6.59 32.31 -4.05
C ARG A 18 8.06 32.69 -4.30
N LYS A 19 8.95 32.35 -3.37
CA LYS A 19 10.40 32.55 -3.55
C LYS A 19 10.93 31.73 -4.72
N ARG A 20 10.54 30.45 -4.79
CA ARG A 20 10.87 29.53 -5.88
C ARG A 20 10.42 30.06 -7.24
N ALA A 21 9.23 30.66 -7.34
CA ALA A 21 8.73 31.25 -8.59
C ALA A 21 9.60 32.41 -9.08
N LYS A 22 10.10 33.25 -8.16
CA LYS A 22 11.01 34.35 -8.49
C LYS A 22 12.37 33.82 -8.99
N GLU A 23 12.90 32.78 -8.35
CA GLU A 23 14.16 32.14 -8.76
C GLU A 23 14.01 31.44 -10.12
N LEU A 24 12.89 30.74 -10.36
CA LEU A 24 12.60 30.10 -11.63
C LEU A 24 12.46 31.13 -12.76
N LEU A 25 11.77 32.24 -12.51
CA LEU A 25 11.67 33.35 -13.47
C LEU A 25 13.05 33.86 -13.89
N LEU A 26 13.97 34.04 -12.94
CA LEU A 26 15.34 34.48 -13.25
C LEU A 26 16.07 33.45 -14.13
N ARG A 27 15.92 32.16 -13.84
CA ARG A 27 16.50 31.08 -14.66
C ARG A 27 15.93 31.06 -16.08
N LEU A 28 14.62 31.21 -16.23
CA LEU A 28 13.96 31.24 -17.54
C LEU A 28 14.46 32.43 -18.38
N LYS A 29 14.59 33.61 -17.78
CA LYS A 29 15.15 34.80 -18.45
C LYS A 29 16.61 34.62 -18.89
N ASN A 30 17.39 33.86 -18.11
CA ASN A 30 18.80 33.60 -18.43
C ASN A 30 18.97 32.48 -19.48
N ALA A 31 17.99 31.57 -19.61
CA ALA A 31 18.06 30.45 -20.54
C ALA A 31 17.70 30.85 -21.98
N ASP A 32 16.81 31.83 -22.15
CA ASP A 32 16.44 32.37 -23.46
C ASP A 32 16.14 33.86 -23.34
N ALA A 33 17.04 34.69 -23.86
CA ALA A 33 16.93 36.15 -23.82
C ALA A 33 15.87 36.70 -24.79
N ALA A 34 15.43 35.91 -25.78
CA ALA A 34 14.37 36.28 -26.71
C ALA A 34 12.97 35.98 -26.14
N ALA A 35 12.87 35.00 -25.25
CA ALA A 35 11.66 34.73 -24.49
C ALA A 35 11.41 35.84 -23.44
N THR A 36 10.15 36.23 -23.25
CA THR A 36 9.71 37.20 -22.23
C THR A 36 8.91 36.51 -21.11
N PRO A 37 9.49 35.52 -20.39
CA PRO A 37 8.76 34.79 -19.37
C PRO A 37 8.30 35.73 -18.25
N THR A 38 7.09 35.50 -17.77
CA THR A 38 6.46 36.26 -16.69
C THR A 38 6.50 35.51 -15.37
N LEU A 39 6.25 36.21 -14.26
CA LEU A 39 6.10 35.54 -12.96
C LEU A 39 4.92 34.57 -12.96
N SER A 40 3.85 34.88 -13.70
CA SER A 40 2.69 34.02 -13.86
C SER A 40 3.06 32.69 -14.54
N ASP A 41 3.96 32.71 -15.52
CA ASP A 41 4.45 31.49 -16.19
C ASP A 41 5.24 30.61 -15.22
N ALA A 42 6.16 31.22 -14.45
CA ALA A 42 6.92 30.50 -13.43
C ALA A 42 6.01 29.92 -12.32
N GLN A 43 5.01 30.68 -11.88
CA GLN A 43 4.00 30.22 -10.92
C GLN A 43 3.15 29.07 -11.49
N TRP A 44 2.77 29.15 -12.76
CA TRP A 44 2.01 28.09 -13.43
C TRP A 44 2.83 26.80 -13.53
N LEU A 45 4.11 26.87 -13.89
CA LEU A 45 5.01 25.70 -13.93
C LEU A 45 5.13 25.03 -12.56
N ILE A 46 5.34 25.82 -11.49
CA ILE A 46 5.43 25.28 -10.12
C ILE A 46 4.08 24.68 -9.69
N ALA A 47 2.96 25.33 -10.00
CA ALA A 47 1.64 24.79 -9.69
C ALA A 47 1.42 23.43 -10.37
N LYS A 48 1.78 23.31 -11.65
CA LYS A 48 1.69 22.07 -12.42
C LYS A 48 2.58 20.96 -11.85
N GLU A 49 3.81 21.29 -11.48
CA GLU A 49 4.73 20.34 -10.83
C GLU A 49 4.17 19.80 -9.51
N LEU A 50 3.49 20.65 -8.73
CA LEU A 50 2.83 20.27 -7.48
C LEU A 50 1.44 19.63 -7.68
N GLY A 51 1.04 19.34 -8.92
CA GLY A 51 -0.22 18.66 -9.23
C GLY A 51 -1.45 19.57 -9.32
N PHE A 52 -1.28 20.89 -9.41
CA PHE A 52 -2.38 21.85 -9.52
C PHE A 52 -2.55 22.37 -10.95
N PRO A 53 -3.80 22.62 -11.40
CA PRO A 53 -4.05 23.17 -12.72
C PRO A 53 -3.64 24.65 -12.84
N SER A 54 -3.55 25.38 -11.72
CA SER A 54 -3.20 26.79 -11.68
C SER A 54 -2.68 27.22 -10.29
N TRP A 55 -1.97 28.35 -10.24
CA TRP A 55 -1.48 28.93 -8.98
C TRP A 55 -2.59 29.33 -7.99
N PRO A 56 -3.74 29.92 -8.41
CA PRO A 56 -4.86 30.16 -7.49
C PRO A 56 -5.41 28.87 -6.85
N LYS A 57 -5.46 27.75 -7.60
CA LYS A 57 -5.90 26.46 -7.04
C LYS A 57 -4.89 25.89 -6.03
N LEU A 58 -3.60 26.04 -6.29
CA LEU A 58 -2.56 25.74 -5.29
C LEU A 58 -2.76 26.57 -4.02
N LYS A 59 -2.92 27.90 -4.16
CA LYS A 59 -3.15 28.78 -3.02
C LYS A 59 -4.40 28.37 -2.22
N ALA A 60 -5.51 28.12 -2.91
CA ALA A 60 -6.75 27.70 -2.27
C ALA A 60 -6.59 26.39 -1.50
N HIS A 61 -5.80 25.44 -2.02
CA HIS A 61 -5.48 24.21 -1.29
C HIS A 61 -4.65 24.49 -0.03
N VAL A 62 -3.60 25.32 -0.11
CA VAL A 62 -2.82 25.71 1.07
C VAL A 62 -3.71 26.38 2.12
N ASP A 63 -4.54 27.33 1.70
CA ASP A 63 -5.46 28.04 2.58
C ASP A 63 -6.47 27.06 3.22
N ALA A 64 -6.95 26.04 2.49
CA ALA A 64 -7.86 25.02 3.00
C ALA A 64 -7.20 24.07 4.02
N VAL A 65 -5.97 23.63 3.76
CA VAL A 65 -5.19 22.81 4.71
C VAL A 65 -4.91 23.59 5.99
N ASP A 66 -4.47 24.85 5.87
CA ASP A 66 -4.24 25.74 7.01
C ASP A 66 -5.54 26.02 7.79
N PHE A 67 -6.66 26.19 7.09
CA PHE A 67 -7.96 26.41 7.71
C PHE A 67 -8.40 25.18 8.50
N ALA A 68 -8.35 23.99 7.90
CA ALA A 68 -8.73 22.74 8.57
C ALA A 68 -7.88 22.50 9.83
N ALA A 69 -6.57 22.72 9.73
CA ALA A 69 -5.65 22.60 10.87
C ALA A 69 -5.97 23.56 12.03
N ARG A 70 -6.39 24.80 11.73
CA ARG A 70 -6.73 25.81 12.75
C ARG A 70 -8.15 25.61 13.30
N HIS A 71 -9.01 24.87 12.61
CA HIS A 71 -10.42 24.70 12.98
C HIS A 71 -10.85 23.21 12.97
N PRO A 72 -10.24 22.35 13.80
CA PRO A 72 -10.53 20.91 13.82
C PRO A 72 -12.01 20.57 14.15
N GLY A 73 -12.79 21.52 14.67
CA GLY A 73 -14.22 21.36 14.97
C GLY A 73 -15.21 21.93 13.94
N PHE A 74 -14.74 22.49 12.82
CA PHE A 74 -15.60 23.27 11.92
C PHE A 74 -16.63 22.43 11.13
N GLU A 75 -16.30 21.21 10.69
CA GLU A 75 -17.21 20.33 9.93
C GLU A 75 -17.55 19.02 10.67
N ALA A 76 -18.09 19.17 11.88
CA ALA A 76 -18.36 18.12 12.86
C ALA A 76 -17.06 17.56 13.46
N SER A 77 -16.78 18.03 14.68
CA SER A 77 -15.63 17.64 15.46
C SER A 77 -15.64 16.14 15.63
N ASP A 78 -14.53 15.51 15.32
CA ASP A 78 -14.25 14.20 15.88
C ASP A 78 -14.58 14.18 17.39
N GLU A 79 -15.43 13.22 17.79
CA GLU A 79 -15.93 13.09 19.15
C GLU A 79 -15.08 12.05 19.90
N ALA A 80 -15.00 12.16 21.23
CA ALA A 80 -14.25 11.18 22.03
C ALA A 80 -14.76 9.73 21.84
N ARG A 81 -16.01 9.56 21.38
CA ARG A 81 -16.60 8.24 21.09
C ARG A 81 -16.30 7.72 19.68
N THR A 82 -15.74 8.54 18.78
CA THR A 82 -15.37 8.09 17.44
C THR A 82 -14.30 7.02 17.56
N THR A 83 -14.37 5.96 16.76
CA THR A 83 -13.28 5.01 16.59
C THR A 83 -12.65 5.16 15.21
N HIS A 84 -11.38 5.55 15.16
CA HIS A 84 -10.59 5.58 13.94
C HIS A 84 -9.93 4.22 13.72
N TRP A 85 -10.10 3.67 12.52
CA TRP A 85 -9.57 2.38 12.13
C TRP A 85 -8.53 2.54 11.02
N ARG A 86 -7.44 1.77 11.14
CA ARG A 86 -6.33 1.75 10.18
C ARG A 86 -5.72 0.35 10.11
N CYS A 87 -5.12 -0.01 8.99
CA CYS A 87 -4.39 -1.27 8.80
C CYS A 87 -3.01 -1.31 9.51
N GLY A 88 -2.66 -0.26 10.25
CA GLY A 88 -1.35 0.00 10.87
C GLY A 88 -1.39 1.17 11.86
N ASN A 89 -0.24 1.53 12.44
CA ASN A 89 -0.13 2.60 13.46
C ASN A 89 0.46 3.92 12.92
N ASP A 90 0.71 4.00 11.62
CA ASP A 90 1.46 5.05 10.94
C ASP A 90 0.85 6.45 11.07
N ILE A 91 -0.45 6.55 11.35
CA ILE A 91 -1.16 7.82 11.55
C ILE A 91 -1.59 8.07 12.99
N ALA A 92 -1.40 7.11 13.92
CA ALA A 92 -1.97 7.18 15.27
C ALA A 92 -1.54 8.45 16.03
N HIS A 93 -0.24 8.74 16.01
CA HIS A 93 0.31 9.95 16.62
C HIS A 93 -0.14 11.22 15.87
N SER A 94 -0.09 11.20 14.54
CA SER A 94 -0.44 12.34 13.70
C SER A 94 -1.91 12.75 13.83
N LEU A 95 -2.82 11.80 14.06
CA LEU A 95 -4.21 12.09 14.39
C LEU A 95 -4.30 12.86 15.73
N GLY A 96 -3.58 12.42 16.76
CA GLY A 96 -3.52 13.17 18.02
C GLY A 96 -3.00 14.61 17.84
N VAL A 97 -1.95 14.79 17.03
CA VAL A 97 -1.40 16.12 16.71
C VAL A 97 -2.39 16.98 15.92
N ALA A 98 -3.17 16.38 15.02
CA ALA A 98 -4.20 17.07 14.25
C ALA A 98 -5.46 17.42 15.09
N GLY A 99 -5.52 17.00 16.35
CA GLY A 99 -6.59 17.36 17.29
C GLY A 99 -7.76 16.37 17.34
N PHE A 100 -7.61 15.18 16.75
CA PHE A 100 -8.58 14.09 16.90
C PHE A 100 -8.58 13.58 18.34
N LYS A 101 -9.78 13.33 18.88
CA LYS A 101 -10.09 12.90 20.25
C LYS A 101 -10.53 11.44 20.32
N GLY A 102 -10.97 10.88 19.19
CA GLY A 102 -11.47 9.52 19.10
C GLY A 102 -10.43 8.47 19.47
N HIS A 103 -10.92 7.26 19.70
CA HIS A 103 -10.07 6.10 19.95
C HIS A 103 -9.43 5.61 18.64
N PHE A 104 -8.19 5.15 18.72
CA PHE A 104 -7.51 4.55 17.59
C PHE A 104 -7.49 3.03 17.71
N ARG A 105 -7.89 2.33 16.65
CA ARG A 105 -7.89 0.88 16.53
C ARG A 105 -7.20 0.46 15.25
N MET A 106 -6.64 -0.75 15.29
CA MET A 106 -5.90 -1.30 14.18
C MET A 106 -6.35 -2.72 13.89
N LEU A 107 -6.20 -3.11 12.63
CA LEU A 107 -6.10 -4.50 12.22
C LEU A 107 -4.82 -4.63 11.41
N ILE A 108 -3.77 -5.20 11.99
CA ILE A 108 -2.43 -5.27 11.35
C ILE A 108 -2.13 -6.64 10.74
N ASP A 109 -3.13 -7.53 10.70
CA ASP A 109 -3.04 -8.80 9.98
C ASP A 109 -2.69 -8.54 8.51
N PRO A 110 -1.51 -8.97 8.02
CA PRO A 110 -1.07 -8.63 6.69
C PRO A 110 -1.76 -9.53 5.66
N LEU A 111 -2.99 -9.16 5.32
CA LEU A 111 -3.88 -9.94 4.45
C LEU A 111 -3.34 -10.12 3.03
N CYS A 112 -2.40 -9.29 2.57
CA CYS A 112 -1.76 -9.43 1.26
C CYS A 112 -0.77 -10.62 1.16
N MET A 113 -0.47 -11.28 2.27
CA MET A 113 0.43 -12.45 2.31
C MET A 113 -0.10 -13.55 3.23
N GLY A 114 0.29 -14.79 2.92
CA GLY A 114 -0.11 -15.97 3.66
C GLY A 114 -1.50 -16.50 3.32
N PRO A 115 -1.90 -17.62 3.94
CA PRO A 115 -3.21 -18.20 3.70
C PRO A 115 -4.29 -17.26 4.23
N VAL A 116 -5.17 -16.79 3.34
CA VAL A 116 -6.42 -16.11 3.71
C VAL A 116 -7.53 -16.97 3.17
N GLN A 117 -8.14 -17.76 4.03
CA GLN A 117 -9.08 -18.82 3.64
C GLN A 117 -10.43 -18.58 4.29
N ASP A 118 -11.48 -19.15 3.69
CA ASP A 118 -12.81 -19.17 4.30
C ASP A 118 -12.87 -20.28 5.34
N LEU A 119 -12.61 -19.92 6.60
CA LEU A 119 -12.54 -20.83 7.74
C LEU A 119 -13.39 -20.27 8.90
N PRO A 120 -13.88 -21.14 9.81
CA PRO A 120 -14.44 -20.68 11.08
C PRO A 120 -13.45 -19.78 11.83
N ALA A 121 -13.95 -18.75 12.52
CA ALA A 121 -13.15 -17.67 13.10
C ALA A 121 -11.95 -18.16 13.93
N GLU A 122 -12.15 -19.13 14.83
CA GLU A 122 -11.08 -19.70 15.66
C GLU A 122 -9.97 -20.35 14.81
N HIS A 123 -10.35 -21.15 13.82
CA HIS A 123 -9.40 -21.81 12.91
C HIS A 123 -8.68 -20.78 12.03
N TYR A 124 -9.39 -19.77 11.54
CA TYR A 124 -8.81 -18.68 10.77
C TYR A 124 -7.74 -17.94 11.59
N GLN A 125 -8.07 -17.53 12.82
CA GLN A 125 -7.14 -16.81 13.69
C GLN A 125 -5.90 -17.66 14.05
N ALA A 126 -6.08 -18.95 14.31
CA ALA A 126 -4.95 -19.87 14.55
C ALA A 126 -4.02 -20.00 13.33
N VAL A 127 -4.58 -20.17 12.13
CA VAL A 127 -3.81 -20.26 10.89
C VAL A 127 -3.05 -18.96 10.61
N ARG A 128 -3.70 -17.80 10.75
CA ARG A 128 -3.09 -16.49 10.54
C ARG A 128 -2.00 -16.18 11.55
N SER A 129 -2.26 -16.41 12.84
CA SER A 129 -1.29 -16.14 13.92
C SER A 129 -0.03 -16.98 13.76
N ARG A 130 -0.17 -18.28 13.46
CA ARG A 130 0.96 -19.15 13.19
C ARG A 130 1.75 -18.70 11.96
N TYR A 131 1.08 -18.31 10.89
CA TYR A 131 1.74 -17.79 9.69
C TYR A 131 2.55 -16.52 9.99
N ILE A 132 1.95 -15.54 10.67
CA ILE A 132 2.60 -14.28 11.06
C ILE A 132 3.82 -14.56 11.95
N SER A 133 3.69 -15.41 12.96
CA SER A 133 4.79 -15.81 13.84
C SER A 133 5.97 -16.39 13.06
N GLN A 134 5.71 -17.32 12.13
CA GLN A 134 6.75 -17.97 11.34
C GLN A 134 7.44 -16.99 10.38
N VAL A 135 6.66 -16.18 9.65
CA VAL A 135 7.14 -15.28 8.61
C VAL A 135 7.96 -14.11 9.16
N PHE A 136 7.56 -13.58 10.31
CA PHE A 136 8.25 -12.44 10.93
C PHE A 136 9.16 -12.84 12.10
N ALA A 137 9.34 -14.15 12.34
CA ALA A 137 10.12 -14.70 13.45
C ALA A 137 9.74 -14.10 14.81
N MET A 138 8.43 -14.06 15.09
CA MET A 138 7.84 -13.52 16.33
C MET A 138 7.34 -14.65 17.24
N ASP A 139 7.22 -14.38 18.55
CA ASP A 139 6.64 -15.33 19.50
C ASP A 139 5.17 -15.64 19.15
N GLU A 140 4.84 -16.92 19.04
CA GLU A 140 3.52 -17.36 18.58
C GLU A 140 2.41 -16.98 19.58
N ALA A 141 2.67 -17.06 20.88
CA ALA A 141 1.68 -16.73 21.90
C ALA A 141 1.40 -15.21 21.94
N GLU A 142 2.42 -14.37 21.79
CA GLU A 142 2.26 -12.92 21.67
C GLU A 142 1.46 -12.55 20.42
N VAL A 143 1.81 -13.13 19.27
CA VAL A 143 1.09 -12.89 18.01
C VAL A 143 -0.36 -13.33 18.13
N ALA A 144 -0.63 -14.52 18.65
CA ALA A 144 -1.99 -15.04 18.81
C ALA A 144 -2.83 -14.17 19.74
N ARG A 145 -2.28 -13.72 20.87
CA ARG A 145 -2.98 -12.82 21.79
C ARG A 145 -3.32 -11.49 21.13
N ARG A 146 -2.34 -10.86 20.45
CA ARG A 146 -2.57 -9.59 19.73
C ARG A 146 -3.61 -9.76 18.61
N HIS A 147 -3.51 -10.83 17.83
CA HIS A 147 -4.44 -11.12 16.73
C HIS A 147 -5.87 -11.32 17.26
N ALA A 148 -6.03 -12.08 18.35
CA ALA A 148 -7.33 -12.26 19.01
C ALA A 148 -7.90 -10.94 19.54
N ASP A 149 -7.07 -10.08 20.15
CA ASP A 149 -7.48 -8.75 20.60
C ASP A 149 -7.96 -7.89 19.42
N GLU A 150 -7.22 -7.85 18.31
CA GLU A 150 -7.59 -7.10 17.10
C GLU A 150 -8.90 -7.58 16.48
N TYR A 151 -9.10 -8.90 16.34
CA TYR A 151 -10.32 -9.46 15.78
C TYR A 151 -11.53 -9.29 16.71
N THR A 152 -11.33 -9.33 18.03
CA THR A 152 -12.38 -8.99 19.01
C THR A 152 -12.84 -7.54 18.84
N HIS A 153 -11.90 -6.59 18.66
CA HIS A 153 -12.28 -5.20 18.38
C HIS A 153 -12.96 -5.06 17.01
N LEU A 154 -12.53 -5.84 16.02
CA LEU A 154 -13.11 -5.79 14.68
C LEU A 154 -14.59 -6.24 14.69
N GLU A 155 -14.92 -7.27 15.46
CA GLU A 155 -16.31 -7.70 15.67
C GLU A 155 -17.17 -6.58 16.30
N GLN A 156 -16.57 -5.78 17.18
CA GLN A 156 -17.26 -4.64 17.81
C GLN A 156 -17.56 -3.49 16.84
N LEU A 157 -16.92 -3.45 15.66
CA LEU A 157 -17.15 -2.43 14.62
C LEU A 157 -18.65 -2.29 14.29
N GLY A 158 -19.38 -3.40 14.18
CA GLY A 158 -20.81 -3.41 13.85
C GLY A 158 -21.73 -2.86 14.95
N SER A 159 -21.23 -2.76 16.18
CA SER A 159 -21.95 -2.19 17.34
C SER A 159 -21.47 -0.79 17.73
N SER A 160 -20.44 -0.27 17.03
CA SER A 160 -19.85 1.02 17.35
C SER A 160 -20.79 2.18 16.95
N GLY A 161 -20.86 3.21 17.81
CA GLY A 161 -21.73 4.37 17.55
C GLY A 161 -21.23 5.24 16.40
N HIS A 162 -19.92 5.46 16.30
CA HIS A 162 -19.31 6.19 15.18
C HIS A 162 -17.91 5.64 14.90
N SER A 163 -17.69 5.12 13.70
CA SER A 163 -16.40 4.64 13.23
C SER A 163 -15.99 5.29 11.91
N VAL A 164 -14.68 5.52 11.74
CA VAL A 164 -14.10 6.02 10.50
C VAL A 164 -12.93 5.15 10.07
N LEU A 165 -13.02 4.57 8.88
CA LEU A 165 -11.95 3.80 8.25
C LEU A 165 -11.04 4.72 7.45
N TRP A 166 -9.73 4.68 7.71
CA TRP A 166 -8.71 5.43 6.98
C TRP A 166 -8.00 4.49 6.01
N CYS A 167 -8.34 4.60 4.73
CA CYS A 167 -7.89 3.68 3.69
C CYS A 167 -7.15 4.36 2.54
N GLU A 168 -6.27 3.58 1.91
CA GLU A 168 -5.51 3.94 0.73
C GLU A 168 -5.94 3.11 -0.48
N ALA A 169 -5.46 3.48 -1.66
CA ALA A 169 -5.78 2.76 -2.88
C ALA A 169 -5.04 1.42 -3.06
N ASP A 170 -4.14 1.06 -2.14
CA ASP A 170 -3.23 -0.06 -2.29
C ASP A 170 -3.82 -1.42 -1.81
N ALA A 171 -3.10 -2.51 -2.07
CA ALA A 171 -3.59 -3.85 -1.74
C ALA A 171 -3.68 -4.13 -0.22
N TYR A 172 -2.79 -3.57 0.60
CA TYR A 172 -2.81 -3.77 2.04
C TYR A 172 -4.07 -3.15 2.64
N ASP A 173 -4.34 -1.92 2.24
CA ASP A 173 -5.50 -1.14 2.66
C ASP A 173 -6.83 -1.66 2.13
N GLN A 174 -6.90 -2.00 0.85
CA GLN A 174 -8.14 -2.50 0.26
C GLN A 174 -8.49 -3.88 0.79
N LEU A 175 -7.51 -4.74 1.12
CA LEU A 175 -7.77 -6.03 1.78
C LEU A 175 -8.24 -5.84 3.23
N PHE A 176 -7.67 -4.87 3.96
CA PHE A 176 -8.18 -4.46 5.27
C PHE A 176 -9.64 -3.99 5.18
N LEU A 177 -9.95 -3.08 4.25
CA LEU A 177 -11.30 -2.55 4.03
C LEU A 177 -12.29 -3.67 3.69
N MET A 178 -11.91 -4.56 2.76
CA MET A 178 -12.69 -5.74 2.40
C MET A 178 -12.99 -6.61 3.63
N ARG A 179 -11.99 -6.92 4.44
CA ARG A 179 -12.16 -7.74 5.66
C ARG A 179 -13.08 -7.08 6.67
N ALA A 180 -12.87 -5.78 6.93
CA ALA A 180 -13.63 -5.02 7.90
C ALA A 180 -15.12 -4.95 7.52
N LEU A 181 -15.41 -4.64 6.25
CA LEU A 181 -16.78 -4.56 5.77
C LEU A 181 -17.42 -5.95 5.66
N ALA A 182 -16.73 -6.94 5.09
CA ALA A 182 -17.30 -8.28 4.91
C ALA A 182 -17.68 -8.96 6.23
N GLY A 183 -17.04 -8.59 7.34
CA GLY A 183 -17.35 -9.10 8.68
C GLY A 183 -18.58 -8.47 9.35
N LEU A 184 -19.14 -7.40 8.79
CA LEU A 184 -20.35 -6.77 9.34
C LEU A 184 -21.58 -7.59 8.95
N GLU A 185 -22.48 -7.86 9.90
CA GLU A 185 -23.80 -8.45 9.62
C GLU A 185 -24.74 -7.41 9.00
N HIS A 186 -24.73 -6.21 9.58
CA HIS A 186 -25.51 -5.04 9.16
C HIS A 186 -24.65 -3.78 9.26
N LEU A 187 -25.03 -2.72 8.53
CA LEU A 187 -24.38 -1.42 8.67
C LEU A 187 -24.60 -0.86 10.09
N PRO A 188 -23.54 -0.42 10.79
CA PRO A 188 -23.67 0.26 12.07
C PRO A 188 -24.30 1.66 11.88
N GLU A 189 -24.67 2.30 12.99
CA GLU A 189 -25.33 3.62 12.99
C GLU A 189 -24.56 4.66 12.15
N LYS A 190 -23.24 4.72 12.31
CA LYS A 190 -22.39 5.65 11.59
C LYS A 190 -21.01 5.06 11.30
N LEU A 191 -20.84 4.53 10.09
CA LEU A 191 -19.55 4.13 9.56
C LEU A 191 -19.22 5.00 8.35
N GLU A 192 -18.05 5.64 8.39
CA GLU A 192 -17.57 6.51 7.33
C GLU A 192 -16.20 6.01 6.83
N LEU A 193 -15.88 6.36 5.59
CA LEU A 193 -14.65 5.97 4.91
C LEU A 193 -13.94 7.22 4.40
N ILE A 194 -12.66 7.33 4.73
CA ILE A 194 -11.71 8.21 4.06
C ILE A 194 -10.85 7.32 3.17
N GLU A 195 -10.80 7.64 1.89
CA GLU A 195 -10.12 6.83 0.89
C GLU A 195 -9.34 7.73 -0.07
N VAL A 196 -8.02 7.53 -0.21
CA VAL A 196 -7.17 8.37 -1.06
C VAL A 196 -6.17 7.57 -1.90
N ASP A 197 -5.96 7.99 -3.16
CA ASP A 197 -4.94 7.44 -4.06
C ASP A 197 -3.81 8.45 -4.36
N ARG A 198 -4.03 9.73 -4.02
CA ARG A 198 -3.12 10.84 -4.29
C ARG A 198 -3.38 11.99 -3.34
N ILE A 199 -2.34 12.79 -3.09
CA ILE A 199 -2.44 14.03 -2.34
C ILE A 199 -1.79 15.14 -3.14
N PRO A 200 -2.48 16.28 -3.39
CA PRO A 200 -1.85 17.42 -4.04
C PRO A 200 -0.57 17.86 -3.33
N GLY A 201 0.46 18.22 -4.10
CA GLY A 201 1.79 18.51 -3.58
C GLY A 201 2.68 17.29 -3.32
N VAL A 202 2.12 16.09 -3.25
CA VAL A 202 2.88 14.83 -3.10
C VAL A 202 3.16 14.24 -4.48
N GLN A 203 4.43 14.19 -4.87
CA GLN A 203 4.83 13.64 -6.16
C GLN A 203 4.65 12.12 -6.25
N ARG A 204 5.00 11.41 -5.17
CA ARG A 204 4.89 9.96 -5.04
C ARG A 204 4.15 9.64 -3.75
N PHE A 205 2.89 9.27 -3.88
CA PHE A 205 2.08 8.87 -2.74
C PHE A 205 2.45 7.43 -2.37
N ILE A 206 3.10 7.24 -1.22
CA ILE A 206 3.46 5.92 -0.68
C ILE A 206 2.42 5.48 0.35
N GLY A 207 2.07 6.37 1.27
CA GLY A 207 0.84 6.21 2.00
C GLY A 207 0.47 7.36 2.94
N ILE A 208 -0.70 7.28 3.61
CA ILE A 208 -1.23 8.32 4.51
C ILE A 208 -0.27 8.59 5.67
N GLY A 209 0.47 7.60 6.14
CA GLY A 209 1.51 7.74 7.15
C GLY A 209 2.61 8.76 6.81
N GLN A 210 2.81 9.10 5.54
CA GLN A 210 3.77 10.13 5.14
C GLN A 210 3.23 11.56 5.29
N LEU A 211 1.92 11.73 5.50
CA LEU A 211 1.25 13.02 5.45
C LEU A 211 1.44 13.82 6.74
N ALA A 212 1.51 15.14 6.58
CA ALA A 212 1.51 16.04 7.73
C ALA A 212 0.14 16.01 8.45
N PRO A 213 0.10 16.20 9.78
CA PRO A 213 -1.15 16.25 10.54
C PRO A 213 -2.21 17.20 9.97
N GLU A 214 -1.80 18.35 9.42
CA GLU A 214 -2.72 19.31 8.81
C GLU A 214 -3.44 18.74 7.59
N VAL A 215 -2.78 17.85 6.84
CA VAL A 215 -3.41 17.17 5.70
C VAL A 215 -4.44 16.15 6.17
N LEU A 216 -4.22 15.48 7.31
CA LEU A 216 -5.23 14.59 7.91
C LEU A 216 -6.48 15.37 8.34
N ALA A 217 -6.30 16.55 8.95
CA ALA A 217 -7.41 17.44 9.27
C ALA A 217 -8.17 17.90 8.02
N TRP A 218 -7.46 18.13 6.91
CA TRP A 218 -8.07 18.47 5.61
C TRP A 218 -8.79 17.29 4.95
N LEU A 219 -8.35 16.05 5.17
CA LEU A 219 -9.03 14.84 4.68
C LEU A 219 -10.30 14.53 5.45
N TRP A 220 -10.36 14.87 6.74
CA TRP A 220 -11.51 14.61 7.60
C TRP A 220 -12.88 14.96 6.99
N PRO A 221 -13.13 16.19 6.49
CA PRO A 221 -14.42 16.55 5.91
C PRO A 221 -14.77 15.80 4.60
N GLN A 222 -13.81 15.10 4.00
CA GLN A 222 -13.99 14.36 2.75
C GLN A 222 -14.46 12.91 2.97
N ARG A 223 -14.63 12.51 4.24
CA ARG A 223 -15.19 11.20 4.58
C ARG A 223 -16.57 11.03 3.99
N ARG A 224 -16.88 9.83 3.54
CA ARG A 224 -18.18 9.46 2.97
C ARG A 224 -18.82 8.33 3.79
N PRO A 225 -20.15 8.32 3.94
CA PRO A 225 -20.82 7.20 4.61
C PRO A 225 -20.58 5.90 3.84
N VAL A 226 -20.37 4.82 4.57
CA VAL A 226 -20.38 3.46 4.02
C VAL A 226 -21.83 3.04 3.82
N ASP A 227 -22.14 2.53 2.62
CA ASP A 227 -23.47 2.10 2.24
C ASP A 227 -23.57 0.59 1.98
N GLU A 228 -24.78 0.13 1.70
CA GLU A 228 -25.05 -1.30 1.50
C GLU A 228 -24.36 -1.83 0.23
N SER A 229 -24.16 -0.98 -0.78
CA SER A 229 -23.46 -1.38 -2.01
C SER A 229 -21.98 -1.67 -1.77
N MET A 230 -21.33 -0.88 -0.90
CA MET A 230 -19.96 -1.14 -0.45
C MET A 230 -19.88 -2.44 0.36
N LEU A 231 -20.84 -2.66 1.27
CA LEU A 231 -20.89 -3.87 2.10
C LEU A 231 -21.03 -5.15 1.24
N GLN A 232 -21.96 -5.15 0.29
CA GLN A 232 -22.19 -6.30 -0.60
C GLN A 232 -20.98 -6.56 -1.51
N LEU A 233 -20.37 -5.52 -2.05
CA LEU A 233 -19.16 -5.66 -2.86
C LEU A 233 -17.99 -6.20 -2.04
N ALA A 234 -17.79 -5.71 -0.82
CA ALA A 234 -16.74 -6.21 0.07
C ALA A 234 -16.92 -7.69 0.41
N ARG A 235 -18.16 -8.15 0.67
CA ARG A 235 -18.47 -9.58 0.89
C ARG A 235 -18.13 -10.44 -0.33
N GLN A 236 -18.52 -10.00 -1.53
CA GLN A 236 -18.20 -10.69 -2.78
C GLN A 236 -16.68 -10.79 -3.00
N ALA A 237 -15.98 -9.67 -2.81
CA ALA A 237 -14.54 -9.60 -2.95
C ALA A 237 -13.81 -10.44 -1.91
N TRP A 238 -14.25 -10.41 -0.65
CA TRP A 238 -13.66 -11.21 0.43
C TRP A 238 -13.82 -12.71 0.17
N SER A 239 -15.02 -13.15 -0.22
CA SER A 239 -15.27 -14.54 -0.61
C SER A 239 -14.42 -14.97 -1.80
N ALA A 240 -14.29 -14.11 -2.83
CA ALA A 240 -13.43 -14.38 -3.97
C ALA A 240 -11.95 -14.43 -3.60
N TYR A 241 -11.50 -13.58 -2.68
CA TYR A 241 -10.11 -13.57 -2.20
C TYR A 241 -9.77 -14.81 -1.38
N CYS A 242 -10.72 -15.32 -0.60
CA CYS A 242 -10.59 -16.53 0.20
C CYS A 242 -10.67 -17.83 -0.61
N ALA A 243 -11.09 -17.78 -1.87
CA ALA A 243 -11.27 -18.96 -2.71
C ALA A 243 -9.92 -19.55 -3.16
N SER A 244 -9.89 -20.87 -3.35
CA SER A 244 -8.73 -21.58 -3.89
C SER A 244 -8.49 -21.35 -5.39
N SER A 245 -9.44 -20.69 -6.07
CA SER A 245 -9.34 -20.29 -7.47
C SER A 245 -9.37 -18.76 -7.57
N PRO A 246 -8.43 -18.14 -8.30
CA PRO A 246 -8.35 -16.69 -8.47
C PRO A 246 -9.32 -16.14 -9.53
N LEU A 247 -10.12 -16.99 -10.21
CA LEU A 247 -10.92 -16.57 -11.36
C LEU A 247 -11.94 -15.48 -11.00
N LYS A 248 -12.70 -15.66 -9.92
CA LYS A 248 -13.66 -14.64 -9.45
C LYS A 248 -12.97 -13.36 -9.00
N LEU A 249 -11.79 -13.48 -8.40
CA LEU A 249 -10.98 -12.33 -8.00
C LEU A 249 -10.54 -11.52 -9.23
N ALA A 250 -10.14 -12.21 -10.30
CA ALA A 250 -9.75 -11.60 -11.57
C ALA A 250 -10.93 -10.94 -12.30
N GLU A 251 -12.14 -11.51 -12.23
CA GLU A 251 -13.36 -10.88 -12.73
C GLU A 251 -13.61 -9.54 -12.01
N LEU A 252 -13.55 -9.54 -10.67
CA LEU A 252 -13.70 -8.33 -9.86
C LEU A 252 -12.60 -7.29 -10.16
N ALA A 253 -11.36 -7.72 -10.36
CA ALA A 253 -10.23 -6.85 -10.69
C ALA A 253 -10.35 -6.18 -12.08
N ARG A 254 -11.25 -6.65 -12.95
CA ARG A 254 -11.46 -6.09 -14.30
C ARG A 254 -12.67 -5.16 -14.40
N THR A 255 -13.60 -5.26 -13.46
CA THR A 255 -14.80 -4.43 -13.42
C THR A 255 -14.54 -3.15 -12.64
N HIS A 256 -15.03 -2.00 -13.14
CA HIS A 256 -15.00 -0.77 -12.38
C HIS A 256 -16.13 -0.78 -11.33
N HIS A 257 -15.80 -0.46 -10.07
CA HIS A 257 -16.75 -0.47 -8.96
C HIS A 257 -16.93 0.94 -8.39
N PRO A 258 -17.99 1.69 -8.77
CA PRO A 258 -18.17 3.06 -8.31
C PRO A 258 -18.26 3.22 -6.78
N SER A 259 -18.77 2.20 -6.08
CA SER A 259 -18.89 2.20 -4.62
C SER A 259 -17.53 2.10 -3.91
N LEU A 260 -16.61 1.29 -4.44
CA LEU A 260 -15.23 1.12 -3.97
C LEU A 260 -14.25 1.26 -5.16
N PRO A 261 -13.94 2.50 -5.58
CA PRO A 261 -13.25 2.76 -6.86
C PRO A 261 -11.82 2.22 -6.91
N PHE A 262 -11.15 2.05 -5.77
CA PHE A 262 -9.78 1.54 -5.72
C PHE A 262 -9.66 0.02 -5.58
N LEU A 263 -10.78 -0.67 -5.35
CA LEU A 263 -10.80 -2.12 -5.19
C LEU A 263 -10.21 -2.83 -6.41
N ALA A 264 -10.72 -2.56 -7.61
CA ALA A 264 -10.28 -3.27 -8.81
C ALA A 264 -8.78 -3.07 -9.14
N PRO A 265 -8.22 -1.85 -9.10
CA PRO A 265 -6.77 -1.64 -9.21
C PRO A 265 -5.96 -2.41 -8.16
N ALA A 266 -6.36 -2.39 -6.89
CA ALA A 266 -5.67 -3.10 -5.81
C ALA A 266 -5.71 -4.62 -6.00
N LEU A 267 -6.88 -5.19 -6.35
CA LEU A 267 -7.02 -6.61 -6.64
C LEU A 267 -6.19 -7.03 -7.85
N ARG A 268 -6.12 -6.19 -8.90
CA ARG A 268 -5.27 -6.44 -10.07
C ARG A 268 -3.80 -6.52 -9.67
N ARG A 269 -3.35 -5.59 -8.82
CA ARG A 269 -1.98 -5.62 -8.32
C ARG A 269 -1.72 -6.84 -7.44
N GLN A 270 -2.66 -7.20 -6.55
CA GLN A 270 -2.56 -8.36 -5.68
C GLN A 270 -2.50 -9.68 -6.46
N LEU A 271 -3.26 -9.81 -7.54
CA LEU A 271 -3.21 -10.97 -8.43
C LEU A 271 -1.84 -11.18 -9.07
N GLN A 272 -1.06 -10.11 -9.24
CA GLN A 272 0.31 -10.19 -9.75
C GLN A 272 1.31 -10.76 -8.73
N GLU A 273 0.87 -11.10 -7.52
CA GLU A 273 1.64 -11.95 -6.59
C GLU A 273 1.57 -13.44 -6.96
N LEU A 274 0.68 -13.83 -7.88
CA LEU A 274 0.75 -15.15 -8.52
C LEU A 274 2.01 -15.25 -9.42
N PRO A 275 2.56 -16.47 -9.64
CA PRO A 275 3.69 -16.69 -10.53
C PRO A 275 3.35 -16.24 -11.96
N GLY A 276 4.23 -15.45 -12.58
CA GLY A 276 4.13 -15.15 -14.00
C GLY A 276 4.23 -16.43 -14.83
N THR A 277 3.52 -16.51 -15.96
CA THR A 277 3.51 -17.71 -16.83
C THR A 277 4.88 -18.07 -17.42
N ARG A 278 5.79 -17.09 -17.54
CA ARG A 278 7.09 -17.24 -18.22
C ARG A 278 8.23 -17.55 -17.26
N ASP A 279 8.43 -16.71 -16.24
CA ASP A 279 9.53 -16.82 -15.27
C ASP A 279 9.11 -17.45 -13.94
N GLY A 280 7.81 -17.51 -13.64
CA GLY A 280 7.29 -18.00 -12.38
C GLY A 280 7.49 -17.05 -11.19
N LEU A 281 7.89 -15.80 -11.45
CA LEU A 281 8.05 -14.77 -10.43
C LEU A 281 6.74 -14.02 -10.22
N SER A 282 6.46 -13.63 -8.98
CA SER A 282 5.53 -12.52 -8.71
C SER A 282 6.08 -11.21 -9.25
N LEU A 283 5.22 -10.20 -9.37
CA LEU A 283 5.66 -8.86 -9.74
C LEU A 283 6.66 -8.27 -8.74
N THR A 284 6.45 -8.44 -7.43
CA THR A 284 7.38 -7.95 -6.40
C THR A 284 8.79 -8.55 -6.54
N GLU A 285 8.87 -9.87 -6.73
CA GLU A 285 10.15 -10.56 -6.95
C GLU A 285 10.78 -10.14 -8.28
N ARG A 286 10.00 -10.06 -9.36
CA ARG A 286 10.48 -9.64 -10.68
C ARG A 286 11.06 -8.24 -10.67
N LEU A 287 10.39 -7.27 -10.03
CA LEU A 287 10.88 -5.89 -9.92
C LEU A 287 12.19 -5.82 -9.12
N SER A 288 12.29 -6.63 -8.06
CA SER A 288 13.47 -6.71 -7.21
C SER A 288 14.67 -7.30 -7.96
N LEU A 289 14.48 -8.43 -8.64
CA LEU A 289 15.53 -9.08 -9.43
C LEU A 289 16.00 -8.20 -10.60
N HIS A 290 15.08 -7.50 -11.28
CA HIS A 290 15.45 -6.53 -12.32
C HIS A 290 16.33 -5.41 -11.76
N TYR A 291 15.96 -4.82 -10.61
CA TYR A 291 16.77 -3.77 -10.03
C TYR A 291 18.15 -4.26 -9.59
N VAL A 292 18.26 -5.44 -8.97
CA VAL A 292 19.56 -6.04 -8.63
C VAL A 292 20.38 -6.35 -9.89
N ALA A 293 19.75 -6.78 -10.99
CA ALA A 293 20.42 -6.99 -12.28
C ALA A 293 21.03 -5.69 -12.83
N GLU A 294 20.29 -4.59 -12.76
CA GLU A 294 20.71 -3.27 -13.25
C GLU A 294 21.77 -2.62 -12.36
N ALA A 295 21.61 -2.70 -11.03
CA ALA A 295 22.47 -2.05 -10.06
C ALA A 295 23.77 -2.83 -9.76
N GLY A 296 23.78 -4.15 -9.98
CA GLY A 296 24.81 -5.04 -9.45
C GLY A 296 24.61 -5.31 -7.95
N PRO A 297 25.64 -5.80 -7.23
CA PRO A 297 25.57 -6.02 -5.79
C PRO A 297 25.12 -4.75 -5.05
N VAL A 298 24.01 -4.82 -4.33
CA VAL A 298 23.34 -3.65 -3.75
C VAL A 298 22.74 -3.97 -2.38
N PRO A 299 22.73 -3.04 -1.40
CA PRO A 299 22.11 -3.29 -0.10
C PRO A 299 20.61 -3.59 -0.22
N PHE A 300 20.12 -4.51 0.60
CA PHE A 300 18.72 -4.94 0.63
C PHE A 300 17.75 -3.77 0.78
N GLY A 301 18.02 -2.86 1.72
CA GLY A 301 17.20 -1.68 1.96
C GLY A 301 17.16 -0.72 0.77
N ARG A 302 18.16 -0.73 -0.11
CA ARG A 302 18.15 0.05 -1.35
C ARG A 302 17.24 -0.58 -2.40
N VAL A 303 17.13 -1.91 -2.45
CA VAL A 303 16.14 -2.61 -3.29
C VAL A 303 14.73 -2.22 -2.86
N TYR A 304 14.45 -2.32 -1.55
CA TYR A 304 13.16 -1.89 -0.99
C TYR A 304 12.83 -0.43 -1.32
N ALA A 305 13.77 0.49 -1.05
CA ALA A 305 13.57 1.92 -1.29
C ALA A 305 13.36 2.25 -2.78
N GLU A 306 14.04 1.55 -3.68
CA GLU A 306 13.85 1.72 -5.12
C GLU A 306 12.46 1.24 -5.57
N LEU A 307 12.01 0.08 -5.07
CA LEU A 307 10.70 -0.45 -5.39
C LEU A 307 9.61 0.51 -4.94
N MET A 308 9.54 0.85 -3.65
CA MET A 308 8.50 1.72 -3.12
C MET A 308 8.58 3.12 -3.74
N GLY A 309 9.79 3.69 -3.83
CA GLY A 309 10.00 5.05 -4.31
C GLY A 309 9.76 5.25 -5.81
N LYS A 310 9.92 4.21 -6.65
CA LYS A 310 9.95 4.38 -8.11
C LYS A 310 9.29 3.29 -8.95
N ARG A 311 9.46 2.01 -8.61
CA ARG A 311 9.14 0.91 -9.55
C ARG A 311 7.80 0.24 -9.30
N GLU A 312 7.41 0.10 -8.04
CA GLU A 312 6.16 -0.54 -7.65
C GLU A 312 4.97 0.31 -8.16
N PRO A 313 4.11 -0.15 -9.07
CA PRO A 313 3.01 0.67 -9.57
C PRO A 313 2.07 1.16 -8.46
N LEU A 314 1.84 0.34 -7.43
CA LEU A 314 0.94 0.63 -6.31
C LEU A 314 1.58 0.17 -4.99
N PRO A 315 2.41 1.01 -4.33
CA PRO A 315 3.14 0.65 -3.11
C PRO A 315 2.21 0.24 -1.98
N TYR A 316 2.50 -0.89 -1.34
CA TYR A 316 1.70 -1.44 -0.22
C TYR A 316 2.52 -2.21 0.82
N LEU A 317 3.80 -2.51 0.53
CA LEU A 317 4.62 -3.35 1.38
C LEU A 317 5.34 -2.52 2.43
N GLY A 318 5.23 -2.93 3.70
CA GLY A 318 6.22 -2.57 4.71
C GLY A 318 7.57 -3.26 4.46
N ASP A 319 8.62 -2.75 5.07
CA ASP A 319 9.99 -3.27 4.94
C ASP A 319 10.14 -4.71 5.43
N MET A 320 9.50 -5.06 6.55
CA MET A 320 9.48 -6.42 7.09
C MET A 320 8.70 -7.39 6.20
N MET A 321 7.61 -6.95 5.58
CA MET A 321 6.85 -7.76 4.61
C MET A 321 7.67 -8.01 3.35
N PHE A 322 8.33 -6.96 2.85
CA PHE A 322 9.24 -7.08 1.72
C PHE A 322 10.40 -8.04 2.04
N HIS A 323 11.04 -7.88 3.20
CA HIS A 323 12.10 -8.78 3.65
C HIS A 323 11.62 -10.24 3.69
N ALA A 324 10.44 -10.49 4.26
CA ALA A 324 9.84 -11.81 4.32
C ALA A 324 9.56 -12.41 2.93
N LEU A 325 8.99 -11.63 2.00
CA LEU A 325 8.70 -12.07 0.63
C LEU A 325 9.96 -12.46 -0.15
N MET A 326 11.11 -11.87 0.16
CA MET A 326 12.37 -12.19 -0.51
C MET A 326 13.09 -13.40 0.10
N ARG A 327 12.78 -13.83 1.33
CA ARG A 327 13.47 -14.96 1.99
C ARG A 327 13.47 -16.25 1.17
N PRO A 328 12.36 -16.68 0.53
CA PRO A 328 12.38 -17.89 -0.31
C PRO A 328 13.38 -17.83 -1.48
N LEU A 329 13.70 -16.64 -1.98
CA LEU A 329 14.67 -16.44 -3.06
C LEU A 329 16.13 -16.51 -2.59
N ILE A 330 16.36 -16.44 -1.28
CA ILE A 330 17.68 -16.35 -0.65
C ILE A 330 18.02 -17.65 0.11
N ASP A 331 17.06 -18.17 0.87
CA ASP A 331 17.26 -19.28 1.81
C ASP A 331 16.97 -20.66 1.20
N GLY A 332 16.39 -20.70 0.00
CA GLY A 332 16.05 -21.95 -0.68
C GLY A 332 17.29 -22.74 -1.14
N GLU A 333 17.09 -24.03 -1.43
CA GLU A 333 18.16 -24.93 -1.94
C GLU A 333 18.80 -24.42 -3.24
N ASN A 334 18.00 -23.75 -4.08
CA ASN A 334 18.40 -23.19 -5.37
C ASN A 334 18.10 -21.68 -5.38
N PRO A 335 18.89 -20.85 -4.67
CA PRO A 335 18.55 -19.45 -4.47
C PRO A 335 18.68 -18.64 -5.77
N LEU A 336 17.83 -17.63 -5.93
CA LEU A 336 17.94 -16.64 -7.00
C LEU A 336 18.84 -15.46 -6.61
N LEU A 337 18.99 -15.23 -5.30
CA LEU A 337 19.77 -14.15 -4.70
C LEU A 337 20.78 -14.70 -3.69
N ILE A 338 21.96 -14.10 -3.67
CA ILE A 338 22.94 -14.25 -2.60
C ILE A 338 22.79 -13.05 -1.67
N GLU A 339 22.62 -13.32 -0.38
CA GLU A 339 22.71 -12.33 0.69
C GLU A 339 24.07 -12.47 1.38
N SER A 340 24.91 -11.44 1.31
CA SER A 340 26.22 -11.41 1.98
C SER A 340 26.23 -10.42 3.14
N GLU A 341 27.33 -10.43 3.91
CA GLU A 341 27.55 -9.53 5.05
C GLU A 341 26.58 -9.78 6.23
N ALA A 342 26.35 -11.05 6.56
CA ALA A 342 25.42 -11.48 7.61
C ALA A 342 25.62 -10.81 8.99
N GLN A 343 26.82 -10.31 9.27
CA GLN A 343 27.15 -9.54 10.48
C GLN A 343 26.43 -8.18 10.56
N LEU A 344 25.95 -7.64 9.44
CA LEU A 344 25.23 -6.38 9.40
C LEU A 344 23.72 -6.58 9.64
N PRO A 345 23.01 -5.52 10.08
CA PRO A 345 21.56 -5.50 10.04
C PRO A 345 21.04 -5.76 8.63
N TRP A 346 19.93 -6.49 8.51
CA TRP A 346 19.41 -6.95 7.21
C TRP A 346 19.29 -5.87 6.13
N PRO A 347 18.89 -4.60 6.39
CA PRO A 347 18.77 -3.59 5.33
C PRO A 347 20.10 -3.22 4.68
N GLN A 348 21.21 -3.45 5.39
CA GLN A 348 22.56 -3.12 4.94
C GLN A 348 23.26 -4.29 4.24
N ARG A 349 22.75 -5.51 4.42
CA ARG A 349 23.28 -6.71 3.76
C ARG A 349 23.14 -6.60 2.26
N VAL A 350 24.12 -7.12 1.54
CA VAL A 350 24.22 -6.96 0.08
C VAL A 350 23.54 -8.12 -0.62
N LEU A 351 22.67 -7.79 -1.58
CA LEU A 351 22.02 -8.73 -2.48
C LEU A 351 22.72 -8.76 -3.85
N ALA A 352 22.95 -9.96 -4.39
CA ALA A 352 23.46 -10.17 -5.73
C ALA A 352 22.74 -11.34 -6.43
N LEU A 353 22.56 -11.28 -7.75
CA LEU A 353 21.95 -12.38 -8.51
C LEU A 353 22.87 -13.60 -8.61
N THR A 354 22.30 -14.79 -8.38
CA THR A 354 22.92 -16.07 -8.73
C THR A 354 22.86 -16.31 -10.25
N ALA A 355 23.53 -17.37 -10.71
CA ALA A 355 23.39 -17.83 -12.10
C ALA A 355 21.93 -18.22 -12.42
N LEU A 356 21.27 -18.92 -11.50
CA LEU A 356 19.85 -19.27 -11.64
C LEU A 356 18.95 -18.03 -11.64
N GLY A 357 19.19 -17.06 -10.76
CA GLY A 357 18.45 -15.79 -10.75
C GLY A 357 18.50 -15.07 -12.10
N ARG A 358 19.66 -15.08 -12.77
CA ARG A 358 19.78 -14.55 -14.14
C ARG A 358 19.05 -15.40 -15.18
N GLN A 359 19.03 -16.72 -15.05
CA GLN A 359 18.30 -17.58 -15.98
C GLN A 359 16.79 -17.36 -15.86
N VAL A 360 16.25 -17.31 -14.63
CA VAL A 360 14.84 -17.04 -14.36
C VAL A 360 14.45 -15.67 -14.91
N LEU A 361 15.23 -14.62 -14.63
CA LEU A 361 14.95 -13.27 -15.13
C LEU A 361 14.94 -13.16 -16.66
N ASN A 362 15.71 -14.01 -17.33
CA ASN A 362 15.76 -14.09 -18.79
C ASN A 362 14.81 -15.16 -19.37
N GLU A 363 13.86 -15.66 -18.58
CA GLU A 363 12.84 -16.64 -18.99
C GLU A 363 13.45 -17.98 -19.50
N LYS A 364 14.65 -18.32 -19.02
CA LYS A 364 15.36 -19.57 -19.34
C LYS A 364 15.18 -20.65 -18.28
N ALA A 365 14.58 -20.31 -17.15
CA ALA A 365 14.24 -21.21 -16.05
C ALA A 365 12.94 -20.71 -15.40
N TYR A 366 12.20 -21.60 -14.76
CA TYR A 366 10.91 -21.31 -14.14
C TYR A 366 11.02 -21.44 -12.62
N TRP A 367 10.83 -20.35 -11.88
CA TRP A 367 11.13 -20.31 -10.44
C TRP A 367 10.45 -21.42 -9.61
N PRO A 368 9.13 -21.71 -9.79
CA PRO A 368 8.45 -22.79 -9.07
C PRO A 368 9.04 -24.20 -9.23
N ASP A 369 9.87 -24.45 -10.25
CA ASP A 369 10.55 -25.74 -10.42
C ASP A 369 11.76 -25.91 -9.47
N HIS A 370 12.28 -24.79 -8.95
CA HIS A 370 13.51 -24.72 -8.15
C HIS A 370 13.27 -24.44 -6.67
N THR A 371 12.15 -23.82 -6.31
CA THR A 371 11.76 -23.56 -4.92
C THR A 371 11.16 -24.79 -4.24
N THR A 372 11.23 -24.81 -2.91
CA THR A 372 10.53 -25.78 -2.05
C THR A 372 9.54 -25.09 -1.11
N ALA A 373 9.44 -23.77 -1.15
CA ALA A 373 8.55 -22.99 -0.30
C ALA A 373 7.14 -22.95 -0.87
N GLU A 374 6.14 -23.29 -0.04
CA GLU A 374 4.73 -23.00 -0.34
C GLU A 374 4.49 -21.49 -0.31
N ARG A 375 3.69 -21.00 -1.25
CA ARG A 375 3.27 -19.60 -1.30
C ARG A 375 1.75 -19.49 -1.33
N TRP A 376 1.25 -18.43 -0.71
CA TRP A 376 -0.17 -18.11 -0.70
C TRP A 376 -0.44 -16.74 -1.28
N VAL A 377 -1.50 -16.65 -2.08
CA VAL A 377 -2.08 -15.39 -2.56
C VAL A 377 -3.57 -15.45 -2.24
N GLY A 378 -3.95 -14.87 -1.10
CA GLY A 378 -5.28 -15.08 -0.55
C GLY A 378 -5.53 -16.56 -0.24
N GLY A 379 -6.61 -17.11 -0.78
CA GLY A 379 -6.97 -18.52 -0.67
C GLY A 379 -6.24 -19.45 -1.65
N VAL A 380 -5.47 -18.89 -2.59
CA VAL A 380 -4.74 -19.66 -3.60
C VAL A 380 -3.42 -20.16 -3.02
N CYS A 381 -3.34 -21.48 -2.84
CA CYS A 381 -2.14 -22.18 -2.41
C CYS A 381 -1.29 -22.59 -3.63
N LEU A 382 -0.03 -22.18 -3.65
CA LEU A 382 0.95 -22.52 -4.67
C LEU A 382 1.93 -23.51 -4.06
N ARG A 383 1.80 -24.78 -4.44
CA ARG A 383 2.72 -25.84 -3.99
C ARG A 383 3.80 -26.06 -5.04
N PRO A 384 5.08 -26.05 -4.66
CA PRO A 384 6.16 -26.31 -5.60
C PRO A 384 6.00 -27.67 -6.29
N ARG A 385 6.34 -27.75 -7.58
CA ARG A 385 6.29 -28.98 -8.39
C ARG A 385 4.92 -29.65 -8.50
N HIS A 386 3.85 -28.91 -8.21
CA HIS A 386 2.48 -29.29 -8.47
C HIS A 386 1.86 -28.31 -9.47
N SER A 387 0.80 -28.73 -10.13
CA SER A 387 -0.03 -27.85 -10.94
C SER A 387 -0.55 -26.68 -10.10
N HIS A 388 -0.51 -25.47 -10.64
CA HIS A 388 -0.82 -24.24 -9.90
C HIS A 388 -1.35 -23.13 -10.81
N TRP A 389 -1.99 -22.14 -10.19
CA TRP A 389 -2.40 -20.92 -10.88
C TRP A 389 -1.20 -20.02 -11.14
N THR A 390 -1.17 -19.47 -12.34
CA THR A 390 -0.22 -18.47 -12.81
C THR A 390 -0.97 -17.23 -13.29
N ILE A 391 -0.25 -16.16 -13.61
CA ILE A 391 -0.81 -14.95 -14.21
C ILE A 391 -0.08 -14.59 -15.49
N ASP A 392 -0.84 -14.29 -16.55
CA ASP A 392 -0.28 -13.86 -17.83
C ASP A 392 0.04 -12.35 -17.86
N GLU A 393 0.59 -11.89 -18.98
CA GLU A 393 0.94 -10.48 -19.21
C GLU A 393 -0.26 -9.52 -19.28
N HIS A 394 -1.48 -10.07 -19.44
CA HIS A 394 -2.72 -9.32 -19.44
C HIS A 394 -3.40 -9.31 -18.05
N GLY A 395 -2.77 -9.94 -17.05
CA GLY A 395 -3.31 -10.04 -15.70
C GLY A 395 -4.40 -11.11 -15.55
N MET A 396 -4.47 -12.08 -16.46
CA MET A 396 -5.44 -13.17 -16.42
C MET A 396 -4.85 -14.41 -15.75
N PRO A 397 -5.58 -15.04 -14.81
CA PRO A 397 -5.14 -16.30 -14.24
C PRO A 397 -5.17 -17.43 -15.27
N LEU A 398 -4.11 -18.23 -15.32
CA LEU A 398 -4.00 -19.43 -16.15
C LEU A 398 -3.58 -20.62 -15.30
N TRP A 399 -4.18 -21.77 -15.55
CA TRP A 399 -3.76 -23.02 -14.91
C TRP A 399 -2.53 -23.58 -15.61
N ARG A 400 -1.49 -23.88 -14.84
CA ARG A 400 -0.27 -24.57 -15.30
C ARG A 400 -0.26 -25.96 -14.70
N ASP A 401 -0.21 -26.98 -15.55
CA ASP A 401 -0.16 -28.39 -15.15
C ASP A 401 1.21 -28.81 -14.63
#